data_AF-A0A5N7SPD4-F1
#
_entry.id   AF-A0A5N7SPD4-F1
#
_cell.length_a   1.000
_cell.length_b   1.000
_cell.length_c   1.000
_cell.angle_alpha   90.00
_cell.angle_beta   90.00
_cell.angle_gamma   90.00
#
_symmetry.space_group_name_H-M   'P 1'
#
loop_
_entity.id
_entity.type
_entity.pdbx_description
1 polymer ?
#
loop_
_entity_poly.entity_id
_entity_poly.type
_entity_poly.pdbx_seq_one_letter_code
_entity_poly.pdbx_strand_id
1 'polypeptide(L)'
;MNRTSSPVADDTIACEAMTWFLRNREGPLDEAGRLAFLDWMKRSPDHVRAYLRVLSLHRQVGEALQSSLADEAPPLREATSAKVVPLFGGVHAPPRAVPRRGRARWWVMAAAACIALLGVGLVPQ
;
A
#
# COMPACT_ATOMS: atom_id res chain seq x y z
N MET A 1 8.64 -1.36 37.52
CA MET A 1 7.78 -0.26 38.01
C MET A 1 6.54 -0.22 37.12
N ASN A 2 5.42 -0.78 37.57
CA ASN A 2 4.16 -0.74 36.83
C ASN A 2 3.51 0.63 37.09
N ARG A 3 3.44 1.49 36.06
CA ARG A 3 2.57 2.67 36.11
C ARG A 3 1.16 2.17 35.86
N THR A 4 0.36 2.10 36.91
CA THR A 4 -1.09 1.94 36.80
C THR A 4 -1.66 3.27 36.29
N SER A 5 -1.77 3.43 34.96
CA SER A 5 -2.56 4.52 34.39
C SER A 5 -4.03 4.33 34.77
N SER A 6 -4.73 5.45 34.99
CA SER A 6 -6.17 5.43 35.25
C SER A 6 -6.91 5.03 33.97
N PRO A 7 -7.90 4.12 34.01
CA PRO A 7 -8.66 3.70 32.82
C PRO A 7 -9.30 4.88 32.08
N VAL A 8 -9.73 5.92 32.82
CA VAL A 8 -10.27 7.16 32.22
C VAL A 8 -9.24 7.92 31.37
N ALA A 9 -7.97 7.92 31.81
CA ALA A 9 -6.90 8.56 31.05
C ALA A 9 -6.57 7.77 29.78
N ASP A 10 -6.59 6.44 29.88
CA ASP A 10 -6.40 5.55 28.73
C ASP A 10 -7.51 5.72 27.69
N ASP A 11 -8.76 5.83 28.12
CA ASP A 11 -9.92 6.09 27.25
C ASP A 11 -9.81 7.46 26.55
N THR A 12 -9.35 8.49 27.28
CA THR A 12 -9.16 9.83 26.72
C THR A 12 -8.11 9.81 25.61
N ILE A 13 -6.94 9.20 25.86
CA ILE A 13 -5.86 9.09 24.87
C ILE A 13 -6.32 8.27 23.65
N ALA A 14 -7.13 7.22 23.85
CA ALA A 14 -7.69 6.44 22.75
C ALA A 14 -8.63 7.26 21.85
N CYS A 15 -9.51 8.08 22.44
CA CYS A 15 -10.39 8.99 21.70
C CYS A 15 -9.61 10.05 20.90
N GLU A 16 -8.57 10.62 21.50
CA GLU A 16 -7.69 11.57 20.80
C GLU A 16 -6.95 10.90 19.64
N ALA A 17 -6.44 9.67 19.84
CA ALA A 17 -5.77 8.89 18.80
C ALA A 17 -6.69 8.62 17.60
N MET A 18 -7.95 8.27 17.85
CA MET A 18 -8.95 8.09 16.79
C MET A 18 -9.20 9.39 16.03
N THR A 19 -9.30 10.50 16.75
CA THR A 19 -9.48 11.83 16.14
C THR A 19 -8.32 12.19 15.21
N TRP A 20 -7.08 11.97 15.65
CA TRP A 20 -5.90 12.19 14.82
C TRP A 20 -5.82 11.25 13.62
N PHE A 21 -6.22 9.99 13.80
CA PHE A 21 -6.30 9.02 12.71
C PHE A 21 -7.26 9.48 11.60
N LEU A 22 -8.47 9.93 11.96
CA LEU A 22 -9.45 10.43 11.00
C LEU A 22 -8.94 11.67 10.25
N ARG A 23 -8.45 12.68 10.97
CA ARG A 23 -7.91 13.91 10.38
C ARG A 23 -6.77 13.66 9.39
N ASN A 24 -5.87 12.72 9.71
CA ASN A 24 -4.75 12.37 8.84
C ASN A 24 -5.18 11.58 7.57
N ARG A 25 -6.41 11.06 7.53
CA ARG A 25 -6.98 10.33 6.40
C ARG A 25 -7.90 11.16 5.52
N GLU A 26 -8.53 12.19 6.05
CA GLU A 26 -9.39 13.12 5.29
C GLU A 26 -8.58 13.91 4.24
N GLY A 27 -7.29 14.09 4.46
CA GLY A 27 -6.36 14.68 3.52
C GLY A 27 -5.01 14.98 4.18
N PRO A 28 -4.05 15.54 3.41
CA PRO A 28 -2.79 15.99 3.98
C PRO A 28 -3.03 17.07 5.04
N LEU A 29 -2.48 16.87 6.25
CA LEU A 29 -2.46 17.90 7.27
C LEU A 29 -1.63 19.10 6.78
N ASP A 30 -2.14 20.31 7.02
CA ASP A 30 -1.38 21.55 6.84
C ASP A 30 -0.23 21.62 7.87
N GLU A 31 0.62 22.65 7.78
CA GLU A 31 1.80 22.75 8.67
C GLU A 31 1.38 22.83 10.15
N ALA A 32 0.35 23.62 10.46
CA ALA A 32 -0.17 23.73 11.82
C ALA A 32 -0.69 22.38 12.34
N GLY A 33 -1.45 21.65 11.52
CA GLY A 33 -1.96 20.32 11.85
C GLY A 33 -0.85 19.29 12.06
N ARG A 34 0.19 19.30 11.22
CA ARG A 34 1.36 18.42 11.40
C ARG A 34 2.08 18.70 12.71
N LEU A 35 2.34 19.97 13.03
CA LEU A 35 3.02 20.34 14.27
C LEU A 35 2.19 19.96 15.50
N ALA A 36 0.87 20.18 15.46
CA ALA A 36 -0.03 19.79 16.54
C ALA A 36 -0.09 18.27 16.73
N PHE A 37 -0.08 17.49 15.64
CA PHE A 37 -0.02 16.04 15.72
C PHE A 37 1.31 15.54 16.30
N LEU A 38 2.43 16.13 15.88
CA LEU A 38 3.75 15.81 16.44
C LEU A 38 3.86 16.19 17.92
N ASP A 39 3.31 17.34 18.32
CA ASP A 39 3.25 17.75 19.72
C ASP A 39 2.48 16.73 20.55
N TRP A 40 1.28 16.37 20.10
CA TRP A 40 0.44 15.36 20.75
C TRP A 40 1.16 14.02 20.91
N MET A 41 1.85 13.52 19.87
CA MET A 41 2.62 12.28 19.95
C MET A 41 3.77 12.35 20.96
N LYS A 42 4.41 13.52 21.13
CA LYS A 42 5.56 13.70 22.01
C LYS A 42 5.18 13.81 23.50
N ARG A 43 3.90 13.99 23.84
CA ARG A 43 3.43 14.17 25.23
C ARG A 43 3.77 12.98 26.13
N SER A 44 3.63 11.76 25.63
CA SER A 44 4.00 10.53 26.34
C SER A 44 4.08 9.34 25.36
N PRO A 45 4.91 8.33 25.63
CA PRO A 45 4.90 7.05 24.89
C PRO A 45 3.51 6.41 24.77
N ASP A 46 2.59 6.68 25.70
CA ASP A 46 1.22 6.14 25.66
C ASP A 46 0.42 6.68 24.46
N HIS A 47 0.66 7.93 24.04
CA HIS A 47 -0.01 8.55 22.90
C HIS A 47 0.41 7.87 21.58
N VAL A 48 1.71 7.59 21.44
CA VAL A 48 2.24 6.83 20.29
C VAL A 48 1.65 5.43 20.27
N ARG A 49 1.60 4.72 21.42
CA ARG A 49 1.01 3.38 21.49
C ARG A 49 -0.48 3.39 21.14
N ALA A 50 -1.24 4.38 21.60
CA ALA A 50 -2.65 4.52 21.25
C ALA A 50 -2.85 4.75 19.76
N TYR A 51 -2.06 5.61 19.12
CA TYR A 51 -2.14 5.84 17.67
C TYR A 51 -1.80 4.58 16.86
N LEU A 52 -0.75 3.85 17.23
CA LEU A 52 -0.38 2.58 16.58
C LEU A 52 -1.46 1.50 16.75
N ARG A 53 -2.16 1.48 17.91
CA ARG A 53 -3.31 0.57 18.11
C ARG A 53 -4.44 0.88 17.13
N VAL A 54 -4.77 2.16 16.91
CA VAL A 54 -5.79 2.57 15.92
C VAL A 54 -5.39 2.12 14.51
N LEU A 55 -4.13 2.31 14.11
CA LEU A 55 -3.64 1.83 12.81
C LEU A 55 -3.75 0.31 12.66
N SER A 56 -3.37 -0.44 13.71
CA SER A 56 -3.48 -1.89 13.72
C SER A 56 -4.95 -2.34 13.60
N LEU A 57 -5.85 -1.70 14.35
CA LEU A 57 -7.28 -1.99 14.30
C LEU A 57 -7.85 -1.74 12.91
N HIS A 58 -7.50 -0.61 12.29
CA HIS A 58 -7.92 -0.30 10.92
C HIS A 58 -7.50 -1.38 9.92
N ARG A 59 -6.24 -1.85 10.01
CA ARG A 59 -5.74 -2.94 9.16
C ARG A 59 -6.53 -4.24 9.40
N GLN A 60 -6.70 -4.63 10.66
CA GLN A 60 -7.39 -5.88 11.03
C GLN A 60 -8.85 -5.90 10.52
N VAL A 61 -9.56 -4.77 10.67
CA VAL A 61 -10.94 -4.65 10.16
C VAL A 61 -10.97 -4.73 8.63
N GLY A 62 -10.02 -4.08 7.95
CA GLY A 62 -9.91 -4.17 6.49
C GLY A 62 -9.64 -5.59 6.00
N GLU A 63 -8.75 -6.31 6.67
CA GLU A 63 -8.44 -7.71 6.37
C GLU A 63 -9.63 -8.64 6.60
N ALA A 64 -10.32 -8.51 7.73
CA ALA A 64 -11.49 -9.31 8.05
C ALA A 64 -12.63 -9.13 7.03
N LEU A 65 -12.83 -7.90 6.55
CA LEU A 65 -13.84 -7.61 5.53
C LEU A 65 -13.46 -8.20 4.16
N GLN A 66 -12.17 -8.17 3.81
CA GLN A 66 -11.66 -8.77 2.57
C GLN A 66 -11.71 -10.30 2.61
N SER A 67 -11.35 -10.93 3.73
CA SER A 67 -11.39 -12.39 3.87
C SER A 67 -12.81 -12.94 3.77
N SER A 68 -13.79 -12.25 4.35
CA SER A 68 -15.20 -12.63 4.24
C SER A 68 -15.70 -12.61 2.79
N LEU A 69 -15.22 -11.67 1.97
CA LEU A 69 -15.59 -11.60 0.55
C LEU A 69 -14.89 -12.67 -0.31
N ALA A 70 -13.70 -13.10 0.08
CA ALA A 70 -12.95 -14.13 -0.63
C ALA A 70 -13.56 -15.53 -0.45
N ASP A 71 -14.10 -15.83 0.73
CA ASP A 71 -14.73 -17.13 1.05
C ASP A 71 -16.10 -17.29 0.34
N GLU A 72 -16.78 -16.17 0.07
CA GLU A 72 -18.06 -16.11 -0.65
C GLU A 72 -17.89 -16.05 -2.18
N ALA A 73 -16.66 -15.93 -2.70
CA ALA A 73 -16.44 -15.92 -4.14
C ALA A 73 -16.59 -17.35 -4.69
N PRO A 74 -17.62 -17.65 -5.51
CA PRO A 74 -17.72 -18.97 -6.11
C PRO A 74 -16.45 -19.24 -6.94
N PRO A 75 -15.94 -20.48 -6.96
CA PRO A 75 -14.76 -20.81 -7.75
C PRO A 75 -15.01 -20.34 -9.17
N LEU A 76 -14.08 -19.52 -9.71
CA LEU A 76 -14.11 -19.09 -11.10
C LEU A 76 -14.15 -20.37 -11.93
N ARG A 77 -15.35 -20.76 -12.37
CA ARG A 77 -15.53 -21.91 -13.23
C ARG A 77 -14.69 -21.62 -14.45
N GLU A 78 -13.61 -22.39 -14.59
CA GLU A 78 -12.75 -22.37 -15.75
C GLU A 78 -13.68 -22.42 -16.95
N ALA A 79 -13.69 -21.32 -17.72
CA ALA A 79 -14.67 -21.13 -18.79
C ALA A 79 -14.36 -22.16 -19.87
N THR A 80 -14.91 -23.36 -19.73
CA THR A 80 -14.86 -24.43 -20.72
C THR A 80 -15.59 -23.90 -21.94
N SER A 81 -14.83 -23.40 -22.91
CA SER A 81 -15.17 -22.91 -24.25
C SER A 81 -16.68 -22.85 -24.59
N ALA A 82 -17.46 -22.12 -23.80
CA ALA A 82 -18.86 -21.94 -24.10
C ALA A 82 -18.94 -20.91 -25.22
N LYS A 83 -19.63 -21.26 -26.30
CA LYS A 83 -19.83 -20.38 -27.47
C LYS A 83 -20.59 -19.12 -27.03
N VAL A 84 -19.85 -18.04 -26.77
CA VAL A 84 -20.42 -16.75 -26.42
C VAL A 84 -20.94 -16.09 -27.69
N VAL A 85 -22.26 -15.91 -27.77
CA VAL A 85 -22.90 -15.06 -28.79
C VAL A 85 -23.09 -13.67 -28.18
N PRO A 86 -22.50 -12.60 -28.75
CA PRO A 86 -22.70 -11.25 -28.25
C PRO A 86 -24.16 -10.83 -28.40
N LEU A 87 -24.80 -10.41 -27.30
CA LEU A 87 -26.20 -9.97 -27.30
C LEU A 87 -26.38 -8.50 -27.72
N PHE A 88 -25.30 -7.74 -27.84
CA PHE A 88 -25.33 -6.36 -28.35
C PHE A 88 -24.29 -6.20 -29.45
N GLY A 89 -24.77 -5.82 -30.64
CA GLY A 89 -23.98 -5.70 -31.85
C GLY A 89 -22.93 -4.59 -31.76
N GLY A 90 -21.72 -4.92 -32.22
CA GLY A 90 -20.67 -3.95 -32.51
C GLY A 90 -19.46 -4.00 -31.59
N VAL A 91 -18.72 -5.11 -31.59
CA VAL A 91 -17.32 -5.09 -31.16
C VAL A 91 -16.45 -5.13 -32.40
N HIS A 92 -15.75 -4.02 -32.65
CA HIS A 92 -14.64 -3.94 -33.58
C HIS A 92 -13.70 -5.14 -33.36
N ALA A 93 -13.32 -5.82 -34.45
CA ALA A 93 -12.23 -6.77 -34.41
C ALA A 93 -11.01 -6.10 -33.77
N PRO A 94 -10.35 -6.73 -32.78
CA PRO A 94 -9.19 -6.11 -32.17
C PRO A 94 -8.11 -5.92 -33.25
N PRO A 95 -7.47 -4.74 -33.34
CA PRO A 95 -6.32 -4.60 -34.21
C PRO A 95 -5.27 -5.62 -33.75
N ARG A 96 -4.80 -6.43 -34.70
CA ARG A 96 -3.72 -7.41 -34.50
C ARG A 96 -2.64 -6.79 -33.63
N ALA A 97 -2.33 -7.46 -32.52
CA ALA A 97 -1.24 -7.06 -31.64
C ALA A 97 0.07 -6.97 -32.43
N VAL A 98 0.52 -5.74 -32.67
CA VAL A 98 1.89 -5.48 -33.13
C VAL A 98 2.84 -5.86 -31.99
N PRO A 99 3.86 -6.70 -32.22
CA PRO A 99 4.80 -7.08 -31.17
C PRO A 99 5.57 -5.84 -30.71
N ARG A 100 5.39 -5.48 -29.43
CA ARG A 100 6.17 -4.43 -28.74
C ARG A 100 7.63 -4.87 -28.57
N ARG A 101 8.43 -4.77 -29.63
CA ARG A 101 9.90 -4.99 -29.60
C ARG A 101 10.71 -3.79 -29.08
N GLY A 102 10.06 -2.79 -28.47
CA GLY A 102 10.68 -1.50 -28.14
C GLY A 102 11.26 -1.33 -26.73
N ARG A 103 10.90 -2.16 -25.74
CA ARG A 103 11.34 -1.95 -24.34
C ARG A 103 12.43 -2.89 -23.84
N ALA A 104 12.63 -4.05 -24.47
CA ALA A 104 13.68 -4.99 -24.07
C ALA A 104 15.10 -4.56 -24.50
N ARG A 105 15.21 -3.70 -25.52
CA ARG A 105 16.51 -3.25 -26.07
C ARG A 105 17.19 -2.15 -25.24
N TRP A 106 16.44 -1.46 -24.37
CA TRP A 106 16.97 -0.40 -23.50
C TRP A 106 17.59 -0.93 -22.20
N TRP A 107 17.20 -2.13 -21.75
CA TRP A 107 17.74 -2.73 -20.53
C TRP A 107 19.06 -3.48 -20.76
N VAL A 108 19.35 -3.88 -22.01
CA VAL A 108 20.60 -4.57 -22.38
C VAL A 108 21.78 -3.60 -22.50
N MET A 109 21.55 -2.31 -22.75
CA MET A 109 22.64 -1.31 -22.83
C MET A 109 23.12 -0.82 -21.46
N ALA A 110 22.33 -0.99 -20.39
CA ALA A 110 22.73 -0.59 -19.03
C ALA A 110 23.68 -1.60 -18.36
N ALA A 111 23.64 -2.87 -18.75
CA ALA A 111 24.51 -3.91 -18.19
C ALA A 111 25.94 -3.91 -18.79
N ALA A 112 26.12 -3.39 -20.01
CA ALA A 112 27.43 -3.32 -20.68
C ALA A 112 28.34 -2.20 -20.12
N ALA A 113 27.77 -1.14 -19.55
CA ALA A 113 28.54 -0.02 -18.98
C ALA A 113 29.21 -0.36 -17.64
N CYS A 114 28.64 -1.29 -16.85
CA CYS A 114 29.24 -1.71 -15.57
C CYS A 114 30.43 -2.67 -15.75
N ILE A 115 30.49 -3.42 -16.84
CA ILE A 115 31.59 -4.37 -17.10
C ILE A 115 32.83 -3.65 -17.64
N ALA A 116 32.66 -2.55 -18.38
CA ALA A 116 33.78 -1.75 -18.90
C ALA A 116 34.52 -0.93 -17.83
N LEU A 117 33.84 -0.52 -16.75
CA LEU A 117 34.46 0.24 -15.65
C LEU A 117 35.17 -0.65 -14.61
N LEU A 118 34.94 -1.97 -14.61
CA LEU A 118 35.65 -2.93 -13.76
C LEU A 118 36.85 -3.60 -14.46
N GLY A 119 37.00 -3.44 -15.78
CA GLY A 119 38.07 -4.06 -16.57
C GLY A 119 39.32 -3.20 -16.82
N VAL A 120 39.30 -1.91 -16.51
CA VAL A 120 40.43 -0.98 -16.81
C VAL A 120 41.40 -0.83 -15.61
N GLY A 121 41.14 -1.52 -14.49
CA GLY A 121 42.03 -1.51 -13.31
C GLY A 121 43.04 -2.65 -13.23
N LEU A 122 43.01 -3.61 -14.17
CA LEU A 122 43.94 -4.75 -14.20
C LEU A 122 44.46 -4.91 -15.63
N VAL A 123 45.59 -4.28 -15.94
CA VAL A 123 46.78 -4.93 -16.55
C VAL A 123 47.86 -3.86 -16.82
N PRO A 124 49.12 -4.11 -16.41
CA PRO A 124 50.26 -3.19 -16.53
C PRO A 124 50.96 -3.30 -17.90
N GLN A 125 51.85 -2.32 -18.14
CA GLN A 125 52.87 -2.15 -19.21
C GLN A 125 52.51 -1.08 -20.24
#